data_AF-W7BQS6-F1
#
_entry.id   AF-W7BQS6-F1
#
_cell.length_a   1.000
_cell.length_b   1.000
_cell.length_c   1.000
_cell.angle_alpha   90.00
_cell.angle_beta   90.00
_cell.angle_gamma   90.00
#
_symmetry.space_group_name_H-M   'P 1'
#
loop_
_entity.id
_entity.type
_entity.pdbx_description
1 polymer ?
#
loop_
_entity_poly.entity_id
_entity_poly.type
_entity_poly.pdbx_seq_one_letter_code
_entity_poly.pdbx_strand_id
1 'polypeptide(L)'
;MKKNKKWWIIVGAFLVLCLVGYIILFVIPKDTANKAADNYLAEQKIKSSQIESRVITKDWKMGGYLTKIVFKDDPDIKYEYSYDKRIDLPYHIFVNGYKDGSGQTADGMKHPPLPEQLAEINKTK
;
A
#
# COMPACT_ATOMS: atom_id res chain seq x y z
N MET A 1 -11.51 29.97 39.38
CA MET A 1 -11.98 29.63 38.02
C MET A 1 -13.13 28.63 38.13
N LYS A 2 -14.38 29.03 37.86
CA LYS A 2 -15.54 28.11 37.91
C LYS A 2 -15.32 27.04 36.84
N LYS A 3 -15.23 25.76 37.22
CA LYS A 3 -15.13 24.65 36.26
C LYS A 3 -16.47 24.53 35.55
N ASN A 4 -16.54 25.04 34.33
CA ASN A 4 -17.71 24.95 33.48
C ASN A 4 -17.88 23.45 33.14
N LYS A 5 -18.74 22.72 33.85
CA LYS A 5 -18.95 21.27 33.60
C LYS A 5 -19.31 20.98 32.13
N LYS A 6 -19.93 21.94 31.44
CA LYS A 6 -20.23 21.90 30.00
C LYS A 6 -18.98 21.95 29.09
N TRP A 7 -17.86 22.51 29.54
CA TRP A 7 -16.61 22.56 28.78
C TRP A 7 -16.02 21.17 28.53
N TRP A 8 -16.09 20.28 29.53
CA TRP A 8 -15.64 18.89 29.38
C TRP A 8 -16.47 18.12 28.33
N ILE A 9 -17.75 18.45 28.17
CA ILE A 9 -18.61 17.86 27.14
C ILE A 9 -18.14 18.32 25.74
N ILE A 10 -17.83 19.60 25.58
CA ILE A 10 -17.33 20.15 24.30
C ILE A 10 -15.97 19.55 23.94
N VAL A 11 -15.03 19.50 24.90
CA VAL A 11 -13.70 18.89 24.69
C VAL A 11 -13.82 17.41 24.35
N GLY A 12 -14.70 16.68 25.06
CA GLY A 12 -14.97 15.28 24.79
C GLY A 12 -15.54 15.06 23.39
N ALA A 13 -16.52 15.86 22.97
CA ALA A 13 -17.09 15.79 21.63
C ALA A 13 -16.05 16.09 20.54
N PHE A 14 -15.18 17.07 20.75
CA PHE A 14 -14.10 17.40 19.83
C PHE A 14 -13.08 16.25 19.69
N LEU A 15 -12.68 15.63 20.81
CA LEU A 15 -11.80 14.46 20.80
C LEU A 15 -12.40 13.29 20.02
N VAL A 16 -13.70 13.01 20.21
CA VAL A 16 -14.40 11.97 19.45
C VAL A 16 -14.42 12.29 17.96
N LEU A 17 -14.68 13.53 17.58
CA LEU A 17 -14.64 13.96 16.17
C LEU A 17 -13.24 13.75 15.56
N CYS A 18 -12.18 14.12 16.28
CA CYS A 18 -10.79 13.89 15.84
C CYS A 18 -10.49 12.40 15.67
N LEU A 19 -10.95 11.54 16.59
CA LEU A 19 -10.79 10.10 16.50
C LEU A 19 -11.50 9.53 15.27
N VAL A 20 -12.75 9.93 15.03
CA VAL A 20 -13.52 9.50 13.85
C VAL A 20 -12.82 9.95 12.56
N GLY A 21 -12.38 11.21 12.50
CA GLY A 21 -11.63 11.74 11.37
C GLY A 21 -10.34 10.95 11.11
N TYR A 22 -9.59 10.62 12.16
CA TYR A 22 -8.39 9.81 12.05
C TYR A 22 -8.66 8.41 11.48
N ILE A 23 -9.73 7.74 11.95
CA ILE A 23 -10.11 6.41 11.46
C ILE A 23 -10.45 6.47 9.97
N ILE A 24 -11.27 7.42 9.55
CA ILE A 24 -11.72 7.55 8.17
C ILE A 24 -10.57 7.94 7.23
N LEU A 25 -9.68 8.83 7.65
CA LEU A 25 -8.62 9.35 6.79
C LEU A 25 -7.36 8.47 6.74
N PHE A 26 -7.05 7.74 7.81
CA PHE A 26 -5.80 6.99 7.92
C PHE A 26 -6.00 5.48 8.08
N VAL A 27 -6.88 5.04 8.98
CA VAL A 27 -7.02 3.60 9.29
C VAL A 27 -7.69 2.85 8.14
N ILE A 28 -8.86 3.30 7.69
CA ILE A 28 -9.62 2.63 6.62
C ILE A 28 -8.83 2.57 5.31
N PRO A 29 -8.21 3.69 4.83
CA PRO A 29 -7.49 3.65 3.57
C PRO A 29 -6.24 2.78 3.63
N LYS A 30 -5.56 2.72 4.79
CA LYS A 30 -4.39 1.84 4.99
C LYS A 30 -4.80 0.37 4.96
N ASP A 31 -5.87 0.01 5.65
CA ASP A 31 -6.41 -1.36 5.64
C ASP A 31 -6.84 -1.78 4.23
N THR A 32 -7.49 -0.88 3.49
CA THR A 32 -7.91 -1.13 2.11
C THR A 32 -6.69 -1.39 1.21
N ALA A 33 -5.65 -0.56 1.32
CA ALA A 33 -4.40 -0.77 0.58
C ALA A 33 -3.70 -2.08 0.95
N ASN A 34 -3.73 -2.45 2.23
CA ASN A 34 -3.14 -3.69 2.70
C ASN A 34 -3.87 -4.92 2.12
N LYS A 35 -5.21 -4.89 2.11
CA LYS A 35 -6.05 -5.92 1.49
C LYS A 35 -5.86 -6.01 -0.02
N ALA A 36 -5.74 -4.87 -0.70
CA ALA A 36 -5.44 -4.85 -2.12
C ALA A 36 -4.09 -5.55 -2.41
N ALA A 37 -3.07 -5.27 -1.60
CA ALA A 37 -1.76 -5.93 -1.73
C ALA A 37 -1.84 -7.43 -1.43
N ASP A 38 -2.61 -7.83 -0.42
CA ASP A 38 -2.85 -9.25 -0.11
C ASP A 38 -3.52 -9.99 -1.27
N ASN A 39 -4.55 -9.38 -1.88
CA ASN A 39 -5.25 -9.96 -3.01
C ASN A 39 -4.34 -10.07 -4.24
N TYR A 40 -3.54 -9.04 -4.52
CA TYR A 40 -2.58 -9.07 -5.63
C TYR A 40 -1.52 -10.16 -5.43
N LEU A 41 -0.95 -10.28 -4.22
CA LEU A 41 0.01 -11.34 -3.89
C LEU A 41 -0.63 -12.73 -4.01
N ALA A 42 -1.88 -12.88 -3.59
CA ALA A 42 -2.63 -14.13 -3.72
C ALA A 42 -2.83 -14.51 -5.20
N GLU A 43 -3.09 -13.54 -6.08
CA GLU A 43 -3.20 -13.75 -7.52
C GLU A 43 -1.85 -14.11 -8.16
N GLN A 44 -0.75 -13.53 -7.67
CA GLN A 44 0.61 -13.99 -7.98
C GLN A 44 0.95 -15.37 -7.38
N LYS A 45 0.02 -15.99 -6.63
CA LYS A 45 0.19 -17.27 -5.93
C LYS A 45 1.31 -17.24 -4.88
N ILE A 46 1.62 -16.07 -4.34
CA ILE A 46 2.64 -15.87 -3.32
C ILE A 46 2.04 -16.09 -1.94
N LYS A 47 2.67 -16.97 -1.16
CA LYS A 47 2.27 -17.23 0.23
C LYS A 47 3.04 -16.31 1.18
N SER A 48 2.43 -15.93 2.29
CA SER A 48 3.08 -15.12 3.33
C SER A 48 4.38 -15.74 3.86
N SER A 49 4.53 -17.08 3.81
CA SER A 49 5.75 -17.78 4.20
C SER A 49 6.96 -17.46 3.32
N GLN A 50 6.75 -16.99 2.09
CA GLN A 50 7.80 -16.58 1.14
C GLN A 50 8.25 -15.13 1.36
N ILE A 51 7.48 -14.35 2.13
CA ILE A 51 7.82 -12.96 2.45
C ILE A 51 8.83 -12.95 3.59
N GLU A 52 9.95 -12.25 3.39
CA GLU A 52 10.93 -11.99 4.42
C GLU A 52 10.58 -10.74 5.21
N SER A 53 10.28 -9.65 4.50
CA SER A 53 9.86 -8.39 5.12
C SER A 53 8.74 -7.72 4.33
N ARG A 54 7.84 -7.04 5.05
CA ARG A 54 6.77 -6.23 4.48
C ARG A 54 6.60 -4.95 5.28
N VAL A 55 6.62 -3.82 4.59
CA VAL A 55 6.41 -2.50 5.21
C VAL A 55 5.42 -1.71 4.36
N ILE A 56 4.30 -1.32 4.96
CA ILE A 56 3.32 -0.44 4.32
C ILE A 56 3.49 0.99 4.83
N THR A 57 3.64 1.92 3.89
CA THR A 57 3.84 3.35 4.16
C THR A 57 2.85 4.19 3.36
N LYS A 58 2.45 5.34 3.91
CA LYS A 58 1.66 6.31 3.18
C LYS A 58 2.56 6.97 2.14
N ASP A 59 2.16 6.94 0.87
CA ASP A 59 2.82 7.76 -0.15
C ASP A 59 2.21 9.17 -0.11
N TRP A 60 2.99 10.11 0.43
CA TRP A 60 2.60 11.51 0.54
C TRP A 60 2.79 12.30 -0.76
N LYS A 61 3.64 11.82 -1.68
CA LYS A 61 3.92 12.51 -2.94
C LYS A 61 2.85 12.21 -3.97
N MET A 62 2.59 10.93 -4.20
CA MET A 62 1.61 10.51 -5.21
C MET A 62 0.21 10.34 -4.63
N GLY A 63 0.07 10.22 -3.31
CA GLY A 63 -1.16 9.73 -2.70
C GLY A 63 -1.21 8.21 -2.70
N GLY A 64 -2.19 7.62 -2.02
CA GLY A 64 -2.26 6.15 -1.89
C GLY A 64 -1.31 5.59 -0.82
N TYR A 65 -0.87 4.34 -1.00
CA TYR A 65 0.00 3.62 -0.06
C TYR A 65 1.00 2.74 -0.82
N LEU A 66 2.21 2.68 -0.30
CA LEU A 66 3.29 1.88 -0.85
C LEU A 66 3.58 0.70 0.09
N THR A 67 3.41 -0.52 -0.40
CA THR A 67 3.79 -1.74 0.31
C THR A 67 5.11 -2.25 -0.25
N LYS A 68 6.18 -2.12 0.53
CA LYS A 68 7.51 -2.64 0.18
C LYS A 68 7.64 -4.06 0.69
N ILE A 69 8.07 -4.97 -0.18
CA ILE A 69 8.21 -6.39 0.11
C ILE A 69 9.59 -6.86 -0.33
N VAL A 70 10.23 -7.67 0.52
CA VAL A 70 11.41 -8.46 0.16
C VAL A 70 11.02 -9.93 0.31
N PHE A 71 11.27 -10.72 -0.74
CA PHE A 71 10.97 -12.15 -0.75
C PHE A 71 12.21 -12.96 -0.40
N LYS A 72 12.02 -14.09 0.30
CA LYS A 72 13.11 -14.97 0.73
C LYS A 72 13.84 -15.62 -0.44
N ASP A 73 13.13 -15.87 -1.54
CA ASP A 73 13.67 -16.46 -2.76
C ASP A 73 14.26 -15.40 -3.71
N ASP A 74 14.09 -14.11 -3.42
CA ASP A 74 14.61 -13.00 -4.21
C ASP A 74 15.04 -11.80 -3.33
N PRO A 75 16.03 -11.98 -2.43
CA PRO A 75 16.36 -10.99 -1.41
C PRO A 75 17.01 -9.72 -1.95
N ASP A 76 17.60 -9.79 -3.15
CA ASP A 76 18.27 -8.67 -3.80
C ASP A 76 17.29 -7.63 -4.37
N ILE A 77 16.02 -8.02 -4.56
CA ILE A 77 15.00 -7.18 -5.18
C ILE A 77 14.02 -6.70 -4.11
N LYS A 78 13.88 -5.37 -4.05
CA LYS A 78 12.86 -4.70 -3.27
C LYS A 78 11.65 -4.48 -4.17
N TYR A 79 10.59 -5.22 -3.90
CA TYR A 79 9.33 -5.09 -4.60
C TYR A 79 8.51 -3.97 -3.97
N GLU A 80 7.98 -3.09 -4.80
CA GLU A 80 7.15 -1.98 -4.40
C GLU A 80 5.76 -2.13 -5.03
N TYR A 81 4.78 -2.44 -4.19
CA TYR A 81 3.36 -2.54 -4.55
C TYR A 81 2.71 -1.20 -4.21
N SER A 82 2.54 -0.35 -5.22
CA SER A 82 1.93 0.96 -5.09
C SER A 82 0.42 0.87 -5.28
N TYR A 83 -0.33 1.03 -4.20
CA TYR A 83 -1.79 1.09 -4.22
C TYR A 83 -2.27 2.53 -4.39
N ASP A 84 -3.04 2.77 -5.44
CA ASP A 84 -3.76 4.02 -5.65
C ASP A 84 -5.09 3.76 -6.36
N LYS A 85 -6.19 4.00 -5.64
CA LYS A 85 -7.58 3.81 -6.10
C LYS A 85 -7.93 4.49 -7.44
N ARG A 86 -7.11 5.41 -7.93
CA ARG A 86 -7.29 6.11 -9.21
C ARG A 86 -6.74 5.33 -10.40
N ILE A 87 -5.89 4.34 -10.17
CA ILE A 87 -5.27 3.51 -11.20
C ILE A 87 -6.25 2.43 -11.63
N ASP A 88 -6.47 2.29 -12.94
CA ASP A 88 -7.37 1.28 -13.52
C ASP A 88 -6.64 -0.04 -13.79
N LEU A 89 -5.95 -0.55 -12.77
CA LEU A 89 -5.27 -1.84 -12.79
C LEU A 89 -5.93 -2.82 -11.82
N PRO A 90 -5.69 -4.14 -11.96
CA PRO A 90 -6.14 -5.12 -10.96
C PRO A 90 -5.77 -4.69 -9.54
N TYR A 91 -6.78 -4.64 -8.67
CA TYR A 91 -6.68 -4.18 -7.27
C TYR A 91 -6.12 -2.77 -7.08
N HIS A 92 -6.08 -1.94 -8.13
CA HIS A 92 -5.49 -0.61 -8.11
C HIS A 92 -4.02 -0.60 -7.69
N ILE A 93 -3.29 -1.68 -8.02
CA ILE A 93 -1.89 -1.86 -7.66
C ILE A 93 -1.00 -1.82 -8.89
N PHE A 94 0.08 -1.06 -8.76
CA PHE A 94 1.19 -1.06 -9.68
C PHE A 94 2.43 -1.64 -8.98
N VAL A 95 3.05 -2.65 -9.57
CA VAL A 95 4.23 -3.33 -9.03
C VAL A 95 5.51 -2.91 -9.76
N ASN A 96 6.52 -2.53 -8.99
CA ASN A 96 7.90 -2.30 -9.46
C ASN A 96 8.88 -3.17 -8.67
N GLY A 97 9.99 -3.56 -9.30
CA GLY A 97 11.14 -4.17 -8.62
C GLY A 97 12.35 -3.25 -8.67
N TYR A 98 13.09 -3.15 -7.59
CA TYR A 98 14.34 -2.37 -7.52
C TYR A 98 15.49 -3.23 -7.00
N LYS A 99 16.59 -3.25 -7.75
CA LYS A 99 17.87 -3.84 -7.34
C LYS A 99 18.92 -2.73 -7.30
N ASP A 100 19.55 -2.55 -6.14
CA ASP A 100 20.57 -1.49 -5.93
C ASP A 100 20.10 -0.08 -6.34
N GLY A 101 18.82 0.23 -6.11
CA GLY A 101 18.20 1.50 -6.49
C GLY A 101 17.82 1.62 -7.97
N SER A 102 18.16 0.64 -8.80
CA SER A 102 17.80 0.58 -10.21
C SER A 102 16.52 -0.22 -10.43
N GLY A 103 15.57 0.36 -11.16
CA GLY A 103 14.34 -0.33 -11.56
C GLY A 103 14.65 -1.55 -12.44
N GLN A 104 13.97 -2.66 -12.18
CA GLN A 104 14.12 -3.91 -12.92
C GLN A 104 13.00 -4.07 -13.94
N THR A 105 13.30 -4.72 -15.06
CA THR A 105 12.28 -5.22 -15.99
C THR A 105 11.65 -6.49 -15.45
N ALA A 106 10.49 -6.88 -16.00
CA ALA A 106 9.78 -8.09 -15.58
C ALA A 106 10.67 -9.35 -15.66
N ASP A 107 11.53 -9.47 -16.68
CA ASP A 107 12.44 -10.61 -16.84
C ASP A 107 13.52 -10.69 -15.74
N GLY A 108 13.83 -9.57 -15.09
CA GLY A 108 14.77 -9.50 -13.98
C GLY A 108 14.14 -9.79 -12.61
N MET A 109 12.82 -10.00 -12.54
CA MET A 109 12.07 -10.20 -11.30
C MET A 109 11.60 -11.65 -11.20
N LYS A 110 11.80 -12.31 -10.06
CA LYS A 110 11.21 -13.64 -9.83
C LYS A 110 9.70 -13.60 -9.66
N HIS A 111 9.17 -12.48 -9.17
CA HIS A 111 7.74 -12.25 -8.95
C HIS A 111 7.24 -11.07 -9.80
N PRO A 112 7.22 -11.19 -11.14
CA PRO A 112 6.89 -10.08 -12.03
C PRO A 112 5.44 -9.60 -11.85
N PRO A 113 5.12 -8.37 -12.28
CA PRO A 113 3.75 -7.86 -12.27
C PRO A 113 2.77 -8.77 -13.01
N LEU A 114 1.48 -8.68 -12.64
CA LEU A 114 0.42 -9.43 -13.31
C LEU A 114 0.34 -9.09 -14.82
N PRO A 115 -0.07 -10.05 -15.68
CA PRO A 115 -0.12 -9.88 -17.13
C PRO A 115 -0.89 -8.64 -17.60
N GLU A 116 -1.95 -8.25 -16.90
CA GLU A 116 -2.74 -7.05 -17.20
C GLU A 116 -1.90 -5.78 -17.07
N GLN A 117 -1.12 -5.66 -15.99
CA GLN A 117 -0.20 -4.54 -15.81
C GLN A 117 0.88 -4.55 -16.91
N LEU A 118 1.42 -5.72 -17.25
CA LEU A 118 2.41 -5.83 -18.33
C LEU A 118 1.83 -5.41 -19.69
N ALA A 119 0.58 -5.77 -19.97
CA ALA A 119 -0.12 -5.37 -21.18
C ALA A 119 -0.30 -3.85 -21.27
N GLU A 120 -0.61 -3.17 -20.15
CA GLU A 120 -0.68 -1.71 -20.11
C GLU A 120 0.67 -1.02 -20.33
N ILE A 121 1.73 -1.54 -19.69
CA ILE A 121 3.09 -1.03 -19.87
C ILE A 121 3.53 -1.16 -21.34
N ASN A 122 3.14 -2.23 -22.02
CA ASN A 122 3.51 -2.45 -23.42
C ASN A 122 2.69 -1.60 -24.41
N LYS A 123 1.46 -1.20 -24.07
CA LYS A 123 0.65 -0.28 -24.90
C LYS A 123 1.18 1.15 -24.90
N THR A 124 1.96 1.51 -23.88
CA THR A 124 2.48 2.87 -23.68
C THR A 124 3.91 3.06 -24.17
N LYS A 125 4.54 2.01 -24.73
CA LYS A 125 5.82 2.05 -25.45
C LYS A 125 5.59 2.23 -26.95
#